data_AF-A0A4V6Y1P8-F1
#
_entry.id   AF-A0A4V6Y1P8-F1
#
_cell.length_a   1.000
_cell.length_b   1.000
_cell.length_c   1.000
_cell.angle_alpha   90.00
_cell.angle_beta   90.00
_cell.angle_gamma   90.00
#
_symmetry.space_group_name_H-M   'P 1'
#
loop_
_entity.id
_entity.type
_entity.pdbx_description
1 polymer ?
#
loop_
_entity_poly.entity_id
_entity_poly.type
_entity_poly.pdbx_seq_one_letter_code
_entity_poly.pdbx_strand_id
1 'polypeptide(L)'
;MSDTTTADGSGNSARKAYLVGSGIASLAAAAYLVKEGGVPGESITIFEQEENYGGSLDARGNPQDGYSMRGGRMFEEKFNCTYDLLSFIPAISDPKKSARDELMEFHQEFFWNDKARLVSGGAIVDVANLGFRERDRLDLVELCATPEAVLGTRTIEEWFDPEFFKSNFWFIWCTTFAFEPWHSAVEFKRYCLRFTHLFSTIDTMAGIYRTQFNQYDAMVRPIMGWLKERGVVFRAGTEVTDIDVAIDGGEKVATRIRYLAEGKEGDIDLAPDDLVFVTNGSMTADTTYGSSTAAPALDTEKHGGSWKLWQRLAAKSPDFGRPAAFCTDIEKTKWESITVTAHDSTFFDLLEAFSGSEAGKGGLVTIKDSNWLLTVVLNHQPHYYEQPKGTWVWWGYGLFPDKVGNFVQKKMSECTGREILEEILLHLRFAEKMEHIRDTSIVIPAMMPYITSQFMPRTGTDRPKVVPAGSRNLAFIGQFTEIPDDVVFTVEYSVRSAQIAVFGLLGLDRKVSPFYKGQHDPRILFDALKMLHRG
;
A
#
# COMPACT_ATOMS: atom_id res chain seq x y z
N MET A 1 13.50 9.89 -53.83
CA MET A 1 13.40 8.46 -53.48
C MET A 1 14.19 8.23 -52.22
N SER A 2 13.49 8.19 -51.09
CA SER A 2 13.87 7.50 -49.87
C SER A 2 12.68 7.67 -48.92
N ASP A 3 11.82 6.66 -48.91
CA ASP A 3 10.62 6.55 -48.08
C ASP A 3 10.97 6.65 -46.59
N THR A 4 10.36 7.61 -45.92
CA THR A 4 10.10 7.56 -44.48
C THR A 4 8.78 6.81 -44.29
N THR A 5 8.87 5.52 -43.96
CA THR A 5 7.76 4.74 -43.42
C THR A 5 7.35 5.32 -42.06
N THR A 6 6.26 6.08 -42.09
CA THR A 6 5.41 6.31 -40.92
C THR A 6 4.91 4.96 -40.41
N ALA A 7 5.21 4.63 -39.16
CA ALA A 7 4.59 3.50 -38.47
C ALA A 7 3.09 3.72 -38.44
N ASP A 8 2.37 2.79 -39.06
CA ASP A 8 0.94 2.83 -39.29
C ASP A 8 0.20 2.63 -37.95
N GLY A 9 -0.57 3.64 -37.54
CA GLY A 9 -1.42 3.61 -36.33
C GLY A 9 -2.70 2.79 -36.50
N SER A 10 -2.74 1.87 -37.46
CA SER A 10 -3.95 1.15 -37.90
C SER A 10 -4.18 -0.18 -37.14
N GLY A 11 -3.28 -0.60 -36.25
CA GLY A 11 -3.35 -1.90 -35.55
C GLY A 11 -4.11 -1.93 -34.22
N ASN A 12 -4.48 -0.80 -33.62
CA ASN A 12 -5.03 -0.76 -32.24
C ASN A 12 -6.56 -0.60 -32.14
N SER A 13 -7.29 -0.45 -33.25
CA SER A 13 -8.74 -0.18 -33.18
C SER A 13 -9.61 -1.43 -32.92
N ALA A 14 -9.04 -2.64 -32.92
CA ALA A 14 -9.79 -3.89 -32.69
C ALA A 14 -9.49 -4.55 -31.33
N ARG A 15 -8.38 -4.19 -30.69
CA ARG A 15 -7.86 -4.84 -29.48
C ARG A 15 -8.59 -4.37 -28.24
N LYS A 16 -9.02 -5.30 -27.39
CA LYS A 16 -9.60 -5.00 -26.07
C LYS A 16 -8.60 -5.23 -24.96
N ALA A 17 -8.85 -4.61 -23.82
CA ALA A 17 -8.09 -4.83 -22.60
C ALA A 17 -9.02 -5.06 -21.41
N TYR A 18 -8.68 -6.06 -20.61
CA TYR A 18 -9.46 -6.48 -19.46
C TYR A 18 -8.59 -6.45 -18.21
N LEU A 19 -9.03 -5.72 -17.20
CA LEU A 19 -8.28 -5.52 -15.97
C LEU A 19 -9.07 -6.09 -14.79
N VAL A 20 -8.44 -6.98 -14.04
CA VAL A 20 -9.05 -7.65 -12.89
C VAL A 20 -8.67 -6.94 -11.60
N GLY A 21 -9.69 -6.43 -10.90
CA GLY A 21 -9.57 -5.55 -9.74
C GLY A 21 -9.46 -4.08 -10.15
N SER A 22 -9.99 -3.17 -9.32
CA SER A 22 -9.95 -1.72 -9.56
C SER A 22 -8.94 -0.95 -8.68
N GLY A 23 -7.97 -1.66 -8.11
CA GLY A 23 -6.86 -1.05 -7.38
C GLY A 23 -5.96 -0.20 -8.29
N ILE A 24 -5.05 0.56 -7.65
CA ILE A 24 -4.16 1.50 -8.35
C ILE A 24 -3.31 0.86 -9.46
N ALA A 25 -2.99 -0.43 -9.38
CA ALA A 25 -2.29 -1.15 -10.44
C ALA A 25 -3.12 -1.18 -11.74
N SER A 26 -4.38 -1.61 -11.65
CA SER A 26 -5.29 -1.65 -12.80
C SER A 26 -5.63 -0.24 -13.30
N LEU A 27 -5.89 0.71 -12.40
CA LEU A 27 -6.16 2.09 -12.79
C LEU A 27 -4.98 2.72 -13.55
N ALA A 28 -3.74 2.47 -13.08
CA ALA A 28 -2.54 2.89 -13.77
C ALA A 28 -2.38 2.20 -15.14
N ALA A 29 -2.62 0.89 -15.22
CA ALA A 29 -2.53 0.14 -16.47
C ALA A 29 -3.54 0.66 -17.50
N ALA A 30 -4.80 0.90 -17.11
CA ALA A 30 -5.80 1.51 -17.96
C ALA A 30 -5.38 2.92 -18.42
N ALA A 31 -4.81 3.73 -17.52
CA ALA A 31 -4.33 5.07 -17.87
C ALA A 31 -3.20 5.03 -18.92
N TYR A 32 -2.23 4.13 -18.78
CA TYR A 32 -1.17 3.95 -19.77
C TYR A 32 -1.66 3.30 -21.07
N LEU A 33 -2.62 2.38 -21.02
CA LEU A 33 -3.25 1.82 -22.23
C LEU A 33 -3.91 2.92 -23.07
N VAL A 34 -4.62 3.86 -22.43
CA VAL A 34 -5.24 4.99 -23.14
C VAL A 34 -4.18 5.99 -23.61
N LYS A 35 -3.30 6.44 -22.70
CA LYS A 35 -2.38 7.54 -23.00
C LYS A 35 -1.23 7.14 -23.93
N GLU A 36 -0.58 6.02 -23.64
CA GLU A 36 0.65 5.58 -24.32
C GLU A 36 0.35 4.48 -25.34
N GLY A 37 -0.59 3.60 -25.02
CA GLY A 37 -1.04 2.54 -25.92
C GLY A 37 -1.98 3.02 -27.01
N GLY A 38 -2.65 4.17 -26.84
CA GLY A 38 -3.68 4.63 -27.79
C GLY A 38 -4.87 3.67 -27.92
N VAL A 39 -5.12 2.83 -26.90
CA VAL A 39 -6.27 1.93 -26.87
C VAL A 39 -7.52 2.77 -26.59
N PRO A 40 -8.57 2.70 -27.43
CA PRO A 40 -9.82 3.43 -27.17
C PRO A 40 -10.40 3.02 -25.80
N GLY A 41 -10.84 3.99 -25.00
CA GLY A 41 -11.26 3.69 -23.63
C GLY A 41 -12.46 2.74 -23.60
N GLU A 42 -13.38 2.82 -24.56
CA GLU A 42 -14.51 1.90 -24.70
C GLU A 42 -14.09 0.43 -24.93
N SER A 43 -12.84 0.18 -25.32
CA SER A 43 -12.24 -1.15 -25.47
C SER A 43 -11.54 -1.64 -24.20
N ILE A 44 -11.56 -0.84 -23.12
CA ILE A 44 -10.94 -1.17 -21.83
C ILE A 44 -12.04 -1.41 -20.80
N THR A 45 -12.04 -2.59 -20.19
CA THR A 45 -12.97 -2.96 -19.10
C THR A 45 -12.21 -3.27 -17.82
N ILE A 46 -12.60 -2.61 -16.73
CA ILE A 46 -12.12 -2.88 -15.37
C ILE A 46 -13.20 -3.60 -14.59
N PHE A 47 -12.89 -4.79 -14.09
CA PHE A 47 -13.77 -5.59 -13.23
C PHE A 47 -13.43 -5.33 -11.76
N GLU A 48 -14.46 -5.11 -10.95
CA GLU A 48 -14.35 -4.98 -9.50
C GLU A 48 -15.37 -5.91 -8.84
N GLN A 49 -14.92 -6.73 -7.90
CA GLN A 49 -15.77 -7.64 -7.16
C GLN A 49 -16.67 -6.87 -6.19
N GLU A 50 -16.14 -5.80 -5.57
CA GLU A 50 -16.90 -4.94 -4.67
C GLU A 50 -17.82 -3.97 -5.45
N GLU A 51 -18.73 -3.31 -4.73
CA GLU A 51 -19.52 -2.19 -5.27
C GLU A 51 -18.68 -0.91 -5.40
N ASN A 52 -17.63 -0.80 -4.59
CA ASN A 52 -16.77 0.37 -4.54
C ASN A 52 -15.43 0.08 -5.24
N TYR A 53 -14.90 1.09 -5.91
CA TYR A 53 -13.63 1.00 -6.62
C TYR A 53 -12.45 1.48 -5.76
N GLY A 54 -11.22 1.22 -6.22
CA GLY A 54 -9.99 1.77 -5.64
C GLY A 54 -9.12 0.77 -4.88
N GLY A 55 -9.66 -0.42 -4.58
CA GLY A 55 -8.96 -1.47 -3.87
C GLY A 55 -8.38 -0.95 -2.55
N SER A 56 -7.10 -1.22 -2.29
CA SER A 56 -6.45 -0.84 -1.02
C SER A 56 -6.18 0.66 -0.86
N LEU A 57 -6.51 1.53 -1.83
CA LEU A 57 -6.48 2.99 -1.66
C LEU A 57 -7.89 3.52 -1.34
N ASP A 58 -8.63 2.79 -0.51
CA ASP A 58 -9.99 3.12 -0.11
C ASP A 58 -10.04 4.23 0.93
N ALA A 59 -11.10 5.02 0.84
CA ALA A 59 -11.59 5.87 1.90
C ALA A 59 -13.10 6.06 1.68
N ARG A 60 -13.90 5.85 2.72
CA ARG A 60 -15.36 5.85 2.61
C ARG A 60 -16.01 6.30 3.91
N GLY A 61 -17.34 6.33 3.90
CA GLY A 61 -18.16 6.76 5.03
C GLY A 61 -18.53 8.22 4.94
N ASN A 62 -19.09 8.74 6.02
CA ASN A 62 -19.66 10.08 6.08
C ASN A 62 -19.56 10.61 7.52
N PRO A 63 -19.79 11.90 7.77
CA PRO A 63 -19.61 12.46 9.11
C PRO A 63 -20.63 11.93 10.12
N GLN A 64 -21.82 11.48 9.71
CA GLN A 64 -22.86 10.97 10.61
C GLN A 64 -22.63 9.52 11.06
N ASP A 65 -22.20 8.66 10.15
CA ASP A 65 -21.99 7.22 10.40
C ASP A 65 -20.53 6.89 10.72
N GLY A 66 -19.62 7.84 10.50
CA GLY A 66 -18.18 7.69 10.62
C GLY A 66 -17.50 7.42 9.28
N TYR A 67 -16.31 8.00 9.12
CA TYR A 67 -15.39 7.69 8.05
C TYR A 67 -14.56 6.44 8.35
N SER A 68 -14.12 5.76 7.30
CA SER A 68 -13.19 4.62 7.39
C SER A 68 -12.18 4.64 6.24
N MET A 69 -10.98 4.16 6.54
CA MET A 69 -9.92 3.85 5.58
C MET A 69 -9.04 2.75 6.17
N ARG A 70 -8.67 1.76 5.35
CA ARG A 70 -7.83 0.63 5.80
C ARG A 70 -6.39 1.03 6.12
N GLY A 71 -5.89 2.13 5.55
CA GLY A 71 -4.64 2.73 5.99
C GLY A 71 -4.14 3.87 5.11
N GLY A 72 -3.27 4.70 5.67
CA GLY A 72 -2.62 5.79 4.94
C GLY A 72 -1.52 5.27 4.01
N ARG A 73 -1.17 6.05 3.00
CA ARG A 73 0.02 5.81 2.17
C ARG A 73 1.01 6.95 2.31
N MET A 74 2.27 6.56 2.31
CA MET A 74 3.41 7.46 2.31
C MET A 74 4.06 7.45 0.93
N PHE A 75 4.55 8.61 0.51
CA PHE A 75 5.25 8.81 -0.74
C PHE A 75 6.66 9.33 -0.45
N GLU A 76 7.53 9.34 -1.46
CA GLU A 76 8.84 9.96 -1.39
C GLU A 76 9.25 10.45 -2.77
N GLU A 77 10.22 11.36 -2.81
CA GLU A 77 10.64 12.07 -4.02
C GLU A 77 10.92 11.17 -5.24
N LYS A 78 11.38 9.93 -5.03
CA LYS A 78 11.78 9.00 -6.10
C LYS A 78 10.73 7.95 -6.45
N PHE A 79 9.45 8.19 -6.16
CA PHE A 79 8.30 7.44 -6.70
C PHE A 79 8.02 7.83 -8.16
N ASN A 80 9.01 7.62 -9.02
CA ASN A 80 9.05 8.13 -10.39
C ASN A 80 7.89 7.62 -11.25
N CYS A 81 7.49 6.35 -11.13
CA CYS A 81 6.36 5.81 -11.89
C CYS A 81 5.03 6.43 -11.42
N THR A 82 4.88 6.62 -10.12
CA THR A 82 3.70 7.25 -9.52
C THR A 82 3.58 8.71 -9.97
N TYR A 83 4.69 9.47 -9.96
CA TYR A 83 4.67 10.85 -10.42
C TYR A 83 4.54 10.99 -11.94
N ASP A 84 5.06 10.04 -12.73
CA ASP A 84 4.77 9.99 -14.18
C ASP A 84 3.28 9.76 -14.44
N LEU A 85 2.63 8.86 -13.67
CA LEU A 85 1.17 8.66 -13.76
C LEU A 85 0.42 9.94 -13.41
N LEU A 86 0.70 10.51 -12.24
CA LEU A 86 -0.05 11.66 -11.73
C LEU A 86 0.21 12.95 -12.50
N SER A 87 1.28 13.05 -13.31
CA SER A 87 1.60 14.27 -14.05
C SER A 87 0.63 14.58 -15.19
N PHE A 88 -0.22 13.62 -15.59
CA PHE A 88 -1.21 13.81 -16.66
C PHE A 88 -2.64 13.59 -16.19
N ILE A 89 -2.83 13.32 -14.90
CA ILE A 89 -4.14 13.19 -14.27
C ILE A 89 -4.48 14.55 -13.65
N PRO A 90 -5.59 15.19 -14.03
CA PRO A 90 -6.04 16.43 -13.39
C PRO A 90 -6.26 16.26 -11.89
N ALA A 91 -5.90 17.26 -11.10
CA ALA A 91 -6.18 17.30 -9.67
C ALA A 91 -7.69 17.37 -9.39
N ILE A 92 -8.13 16.86 -8.23
CA ILE A 92 -9.55 16.90 -7.83
C ILE A 92 -10.01 18.32 -7.47
N SER A 93 -9.12 19.12 -6.88
CA SER A 93 -9.43 20.48 -6.40
C SER A 93 -9.38 21.53 -7.52
N ASP A 94 -8.44 21.40 -8.45
CA ASP A 94 -8.27 22.28 -9.60
C ASP A 94 -7.87 21.46 -10.86
N PRO A 95 -8.80 21.25 -11.81
CA PRO A 95 -8.53 20.45 -13.00
C PRO A 95 -7.51 21.10 -13.95
N LYS A 96 -7.08 22.35 -13.71
CA LYS A 96 -5.99 22.99 -14.47
C LYS A 96 -4.59 22.55 -14.03
N LYS A 97 -4.47 21.92 -12.86
CA LYS A 97 -3.22 21.36 -12.33
C LYS A 97 -3.23 19.84 -12.45
N SER A 98 -2.06 19.23 -12.51
CA SER A 98 -1.97 17.79 -12.37
C SER A 98 -2.06 17.39 -10.89
N ALA A 99 -2.55 16.19 -10.59
CA ALA A 99 -2.54 15.62 -9.25
C ALA A 99 -1.11 15.50 -8.68
N ARG A 100 -0.10 15.40 -9.55
CA ARG A 100 1.31 15.50 -9.15
C ARG A 100 1.64 16.90 -8.62
N ASP A 101 1.26 17.95 -9.35
CA ASP A 101 1.58 19.33 -8.96
C ASP A 101 0.93 19.66 -7.62
N GLU A 102 -0.34 19.28 -7.43
CA GLU A 102 -1.05 19.45 -6.16
C GLU A 102 -0.36 18.72 -5.00
N LEU A 103 0.08 17.47 -5.19
CA LEU A 103 0.83 16.72 -4.19
C LEU A 103 2.15 17.42 -3.83
N MET A 104 2.89 17.90 -4.83
CA MET A 104 4.19 18.56 -4.63
C MET A 104 4.04 19.92 -3.92
N GLU A 105 3.04 20.72 -4.31
CA GLU A 105 2.70 21.97 -3.64
C GLU A 105 2.30 21.72 -2.18
N PHE A 106 1.43 20.73 -1.95
CA PHE A 106 1.00 20.37 -0.60
C PHE A 106 2.16 19.92 0.28
N HIS A 107 3.09 19.11 -0.23
CA HIS A 107 4.28 18.71 0.52
C HIS A 107 5.18 19.90 0.91
N GLN A 108 5.32 20.90 0.03
CA GLN A 108 6.09 22.12 0.35
C GLN A 108 5.45 22.92 1.49
N GLU A 109 4.12 22.98 1.54
CA GLU A 109 3.38 23.70 2.58
C GLU A 109 3.31 22.92 3.91
N PHE A 110 3.07 21.60 3.82
CA PHE A 110 2.93 20.67 4.93
C PHE A 110 4.12 19.70 4.98
N PHE A 111 5.32 20.27 5.09
CA PHE A 111 6.54 19.49 5.22
C PHE A 111 6.51 18.63 6.49
N TRP A 112 6.82 17.34 6.32
CA TRP A 112 6.80 16.37 7.41
C TRP A 112 8.01 16.58 8.34
N ASN A 113 7.77 16.71 9.64
CA ASN A 113 8.83 16.73 10.64
C ASN A 113 8.36 16.14 11.98
N ASP A 114 8.77 14.90 12.24
CA ASP A 114 8.44 14.19 13.47
C ASP A 114 9.21 14.71 14.68
N LYS A 115 8.43 15.10 15.69
CA LYS A 115 8.93 15.50 17.01
C LYS A 115 8.57 14.50 18.11
N ALA A 116 7.57 13.65 17.85
CA ALA A 116 7.03 12.66 18.79
C ALA A 116 6.97 11.25 18.15
N ARG A 117 7.99 10.89 17.36
CA ARG A 117 7.99 9.64 16.58
C ARG A 117 7.77 8.41 17.45
N LEU A 118 8.43 8.35 18.61
CA LEU A 118 8.28 7.30 19.61
C LEU A 118 7.86 7.87 20.95
N VAL A 119 6.96 7.17 21.64
CA VAL A 119 6.44 7.47 22.98
C VAL A 119 6.63 6.25 23.86
N SER A 120 7.02 6.47 25.12
CA SER A 120 7.06 5.44 26.15
C SER A 120 6.75 6.07 27.52
N GLY A 121 5.97 5.37 28.35
CA GLY A 121 5.54 5.84 29.66
C GLY A 121 4.63 7.08 29.62
N GLY A 122 4.15 7.47 28.44
CA GLY A 122 3.44 8.74 28.20
C GLY A 122 4.37 9.94 27.96
N ALA A 123 5.64 9.71 27.63
CA ALA A 123 6.60 10.75 27.28
C ALA A 123 7.25 10.48 25.92
N ILE A 124 7.62 11.54 25.21
CA ILE A 124 8.37 11.46 23.95
C ILE A 124 9.76 10.87 24.21
N VAL A 125 10.14 9.90 23.41
CA VAL A 125 11.48 9.30 23.42
C VAL A 125 12.38 10.07 22.45
N ASP A 126 13.60 10.41 22.87
CA ASP A 126 14.60 10.94 21.96
C ASP A 126 15.06 9.85 20.98
N VAL A 127 14.80 10.11 19.70
CA VAL A 127 15.10 9.21 18.59
C VAL A 127 16.30 9.67 17.76
N ALA A 128 16.98 10.76 18.14
CA ALA A 128 18.22 11.19 17.48
C ALA A 128 19.30 10.09 17.56
N ASN A 129 19.29 9.32 18.65
CA ASN A 129 20.01 8.07 18.77
C ASN A 129 19.09 6.89 18.42
N LEU A 130 19.43 6.21 17.33
CA LEU A 130 18.67 5.07 16.81
C LEU A 130 18.83 3.79 17.65
N GLY A 131 19.74 3.76 18.60
CA GLY A 131 19.92 2.66 19.54
C GLY A 131 20.64 1.44 18.94
N PHE A 132 21.42 1.63 17.88
CA PHE A 132 22.22 0.55 17.29
C PHE A 132 23.45 0.22 18.12
N ARG A 133 23.69 -1.06 18.36
CA ARG A 133 24.99 -1.61 18.79
C ARG A 133 25.87 -1.85 17.58
N GLU A 134 27.19 -2.00 17.79
CA GLU A 134 28.12 -2.31 16.68
C GLU A 134 27.73 -3.59 15.92
N ARG A 135 27.27 -4.62 16.63
CA ARG A 135 26.79 -5.86 16.00
C ARG A 135 25.62 -5.60 15.06
N ASP A 136 24.63 -4.80 15.50
CA ASP A 136 23.46 -4.48 14.69
C ASP A 136 23.83 -3.76 13.39
N ARG A 137 24.84 -2.89 13.44
CA ARG A 137 25.37 -2.17 12.27
C ARG A 137 26.06 -3.12 11.30
N LEU A 138 26.88 -4.04 11.81
CA LEU A 138 27.55 -5.04 10.98
C LEU A 138 26.53 -5.98 10.33
N ASP A 139 25.56 -6.48 11.09
CA ASP A 139 24.49 -7.36 10.60
C ASP A 139 23.67 -6.67 9.49
N LEU A 140 23.38 -5.36 9.63
CA LEU A 140 22.67 -4.58 8.62
C LEU A 140 23.47 -4.39 7.33
N VAL A 141 24.77 -4.10 7.45
CA VAL A 141 25.68 -3.97 6.29
C VAL A 141 25.85 -5.32 5.59
N GLU A 142 26.01 -6.39 6.35
CA GLU A 142 26.11 -7.75 5.82
C GLU A 142 24.83 -8.15 5.08
N LEU A 143 23.66 -7.84 5.63
CA LEU A 143 22.38 -8.08 4.95
C LEU A 143 22.31 -7.36 3.60
N CYS A 144 22.68 -6.08 3.58
CA CYS A 144 22.69 -5.27 2.38
C CYS A 144 23.66 -5.82 1.32
N ALA A 145 24.79 -6.40 1.72
CA ALA A 145 25.77 -7.02 0.81
C ALA A 145 25.41 -8.45 0.37
N THR A 146 24.60 -9.19 1.15
CA THR A 146 24.31 -10.61 0.92
C THR A 146 23.36 -10.83 -0.27
N PRO A 147 23.69 -11.67 -1.28
CA PRO A 147 22.78 -11.93 -2.40
C PRO A 147 21.43 -12.51 -1.95
N GLU A 148 20.33 -12.10 -2.61
CA GLU A 148 18.98 -12.56 -2.24
C GLU A 148 18.83 -14.10 -2.27
N ALA A 149 19.52 -14.76 -3.21
CA ALA A 149 19.53 -16.22 -3.31
C ALA A 149 20.13 -16.93 -2.09
N VAL A 150 21.05 -16.26 -1.37
CA VAL A 150 21.66 -16.80 -0.14
C VAL A 150 20.73 -16.59 1.06
N LEU A 151 19.98 -15.48 1.08
CA LEU A 151 18.96 -15.22 2.11
C LEU A 151 17.81 -16.22 2.01
N GLY A 152 17.42 -16.62 0.79
CA GLY A 152 16.36 -17.59 0.57
C GLY A 152 15.06 -17.16 1.25
N THR A 153 14.51 -18.04 2.08
CA THR A 153 13.27 -17.81 2.85
C THR A 153 13.53 -17.41 4.31
N ARG A 154 14.72 -16.90 4.64
CA ARG A 154 15.02 -16.49 6.02
C ARG A 154 14.13 -15.33 6.47
N THR A 155 13.81 -15.34 7.76
CA THR A 155 13.11 -14.24 8.42
C THR A 155 14.10 -13.17 8.92
N ILE A 156 13.59 -11.99 9.28
CA ILE A 156 14.40 -10.90 9.88
C ILE A 156 14.97 -11.36 11.24
N GLU A 157 14.18 -12.05 12.07
CA GLU A 157 14.61 -12.59 13.38
C GLU A 157 15.64 -13.71 13.28
N GLU A 158 15.71 -14.44 12.17
CA GLU A 158 16.79 -15.40 11.92
C GLU A 158 18.11 -14.72 11.55
N TRP A 159 18.07 -13.43 11.15
CA TRP A 159 19.25 -12.66 10.74
C TRP A 159 19.82 -11.82 11.89
N PHE A 160 18.97 -11.10 12.61
CA PHE A 160 19.40 -10.15 13.64
C PHE A 160 19.35 -10.74 15.06
N ASP A 161 20.28 -10.31 15.90
CA ASP A 161 20.28 -10.64 17.33
C ASP A 161 19.02 -10.07 18.05
N PRO A 162 18.41 -10.77 19.03
CA PRO A 162 17.15 -10.34 19.64
C PRO A 162 17.12 -8.92 20.23
N GLU A 163 18.27 -8.38 20.65
CA GLU A 163 18.36 -7.00 21.15
C GLU A 163 18.17 -5.95 20.04
N PHE A 164 18.38 -6.28 18.77
CA PHE A 164 18.10 -5.40 17.63
C PHE A 164 16.65 -4.91 17.65
N PHE A 165 15.72 -5.81 17.98
CA PHE A 165 14.27 -5.54 18.04
C PHE A 165 13.85 -4.63 19.21
N LYS A 166 14.81 -4.20 20.05
CA LYS A 166 14.58 -3.23 21.13
C LYS A 166 15.11 -1.83 20.78
N SER A 167 15.82 -1.69 19.65
CA SER A 167 16.37 -0.42 19.20
C SER A 167 15.28 0.57 18.78
N ASN A 168 15.54 1.87 18.92
CA ASN A 168 14.64 2.90 18.41
C ASN A 168 14.49 2.77 16.89
N PHE A 169 15.55 2.39 16.18
CA PHE A 169 15.51 2.07 14.75
C PHE A 169 14.44 1.04 14.42
N TRP A 170 14.44 -0.12 15.10
CA TRP A 170 13.47 -1.16 14.82
C TRP A 170 12.05 -0.66 15.01
N PHE A 171 11.76 0.01 16.14
CA PHE A 171 10.43 0.56 16.39
C PHE A 171 10.00 1.58 15.33
N ILE A 172 10.90 2.46 14.89
CA ILE A 172 10.62 3.39 13.80
C ILE A 172 10.36 2.62 12.50
N TRP A 173 11.23 1.68 12.15
CA TRP A 173 11.14 0.96 10.90
C TRP A 173 9.89 0.08 10.80
N CYS A 174 9.64 -0.72 11.83
CA CYS A 174 8.53 -1.66 11.87
C CYS A 174 7.19 -0.94 11.84
N THR A 175 7.06 0.22 12.52
CA THR A 175 5.81 0.99 12.51
C THR A 175 5.72 2.01 11.38
N THR A 176 6.79 2.28 10.63
CA THR A 176 6.67 2.99 9.36
C THR A 176 6.17 2.04 8.27
N PHE A 177 6.69 0.82 8.21
CA PHE A 177 6.45 -0.08 7.08
C PHE A 177 5.59 -1.31 7.40
N ALA A 178 5.12 -1.46 8.64
CA ALA A 178 4.42 -2.65 9.14
C ALA A 178 5.24 -3.95 9.00
N PHE A 179 6.55 -3.88 9.25
CA PHE A 179 7.39 -5.08 9.32
C PHE A 179 7.22 -5.80 10.66
N GLU A 180 7.31 -7.12 10.63
CA GLU A 180 7.33 -7.97 11.81
C GLU A 180 8.60 -8.83 11.80
N PRO A 181 9.09 -9.31 12.96
CA PRO A 181 10.34 -10.07 13.03
C PRO A 181 10.33 -11.34 12.16
N TRP A 182 9.16 -11.97 11.97
CA TRP A 182 9.00 -13.16 11.13
C TRP A 182 8.85 -12.88 9.62
N HIS A 183 8.84 -11.62 9.20
CA HIS A 183 8.79 -11.28 7.77
C HIS A 183 10.11 -11.58 7.06
N SER A 184 10.06 -11.58 5.73
CA SER A 184 11.15 -11.86 4.81
C SER A 184 12.36 -10.94 5.01
N ALA A 185 13.53 -11.53 5.28
CA ALA A 185 14.80 -10.80 5.29
C ALA A 185 15.14 -10.20 3.90
N VAL A 186 14.65 -10.82 2.82
CA VAL A 186 14.83 -10.28 1.45
C VAL A 186 14.06 -8.98 1.29
N GLU A 187 12.81 -8.91 1.75
CA GLU A 187 12.03 -7.66 1.66
C GLU A 187 12.66 -6.58 2.54
N PHE A 188 13.06 -6.92 3.78
CA PHE A 188 13.77 -5.97 4.64
C PHE A 188 15.05 -5.42 3.99
N LYS A 189 15.89 -6.30 3.40
CA LYS A 189 17.06 -5.90 2.61
C LYS A 189 16.69 -4.94 1.49
N ARG A 190 15.66 -5.25 0.70
CA ARG A 190 15.24 -4.39 -0.42
C ARG A 190 14.83 -3.01 0.07
N TYR A 191 14.14 -2.90 1.21
CA TYR A 191 13.83 -1.59 1.80
C TYR A 191 15.07 -0.82 2.23
N CYS A 192 16.03 -1.47 2.89
CA CYS A 192 17.30 -0.82 3.28
C CYS A 192 18.03 -0.23 2.07
N LEU A 193 18.05 -0.95 0.94
CA LEU A 193 18.67 -0.51 -0.30
C LEU A 193 17.83 0.54 -1.05
N ARG A 194 16.50 0.36 -1.10
CA ARG A 194 15.57 1.22 -1.84
C ARG A 194 15.46 2.62 -1.24
N PHE A 195 15.56 2.71 0.08
CA PHE A 195 15.36 3.95 0.84
C PHE A 195 16.63 4.44 1.52
N THR A 196 17.82 3.99 1.07
CA THR A 196 19.09 4.42 1.65
C THR A 196 19.24 5.95 1.66
N HIS A 197 18.72 6.66 0.64
CA HIS A 197 18.74 8.12 0.57
C HIS A 197 17.88 8.82 1.63
N LEU A 198 16.87 8.13 2.17
CA LEU A 198 16.00 8.66 3.23
C LEU A 198 16.52 8.31 4.63
N PHE A 199 17.51 7.43 4.73
CA PHE A 199 18.03 6.95 6.02
C PHE A 199 18.59 8.09 6.87
N SER A 200 19.17 9.11 6.25
CA SER A 200 19.70 10.30 6.94
C SER A 200 18.63 11.17 7.63
N THR A 201 17.35 10.92 7.36
CA THR A 201 16.21 11.65 7.94
C THR A 201 15.20 10.72 8.59
N ILE A 202 15.60 9.50 8.97
CA ILE A 202 14.68 8.49 9.53
C ILE A 202 14.13 8.88 10.91
N ASP A 203 14.86 9.71 11.67
CA ASP A 203 14.45 10.21 12.98
C ASP A 203 13.31 11.24 12.88
N THR A 204 13.32 12.06 11.83
CA THR A 204 12.32 13.11 11.59
C THR A 204 11.30 12.77 10.51
N MET A 205 11.53 11.71 9.75
CA MET A 205 10.73 11.29 8.59
C MET A 205 10.61 12.38 7.50
N ALA A 206 11.53 13.34 7.47
CA ALA A 206 11.46 14.54 6.65
C ALA A 206 11.47 14.30 5.13
N GLY A 207 11.95 13.14 4.69
CA GLY A 207 11.90 12.72 3.28
C GLY A 207 10.56 12.09 2.85
N ILE A 208 9.56 12.01 3.73
CA ILE A 208 8.26 11.41 3.44
C ILE A 208 7.23 12.45 3.05
N TYR A 209 6.53 12.16 1.96
CA TYR A 209 5.53 13.02 1.34
C TYR A 209 4.14 12.45 1.63
N ARG A 210 3.13 13.34 1.63
CA ARG A 210 1.71 12.99 1.73
C ARG A 210 0.93 13.67 0.63
N THR A 211 -0.24 13.09 0.34
CA THR A 211 -1.30 13.78 -0.39
C THR A 211 -2.08 14.68 0.56
N GLN A 212 -2.68 15.72 0.00
CA GLN A 212 -3.53 16.71 0.67
C GLN A 212 -4.81 16.11 1.28
N PHE A 213 -5.32 15.03 0.68
CA PHE A 213 -6.42 14.21 1.17
C PHE A 213 -5.97 12.75 1.33
N ASN A 214 -6.87 11.89 1.77
CA ASN A 214 -6.71 10.44 1.65
C ASN A 214 -6.45 10.04 0.18
N GLN A 215 -5.85 8.87 -0.03
CA GLN A 215 -5.42 8.46 -1.38
C GLN A 215 -6.58 8.10 -2.32
N TYR A 216 -7.77 7.82 -1.80
CA TYR A 216 -8.94 7.65 -2.65
C TYR A 216 -9.28 8.97 -3.34
N ASP A 217 -9.40 10.05 -2.56
CA ASP A 217 -9.73 11.38 -3.07
C ASP A 217 -8.60 12.01 -3.88
N ALA A 218 -7.35 11.86 -3.43
CA ALA A 218 -6.21 12.50 -4.06
C ALA A 218 -5.70 11.76 -5.31
N MET A 219 -6.02 10.47 -5.49
CA MET A 219 -5.50 9.67 -6.61
C MET A 219 -6.59 8.86 -7.32
N VAL A 220 -7.32 8.00 -6.60
CA VAL A 220 -8.27 7.07 -7.22
C VAL A 220 -9.38 7.82 -7.96
N ARG A 221 -10.06 8.75 -7.29
CA ARG A 221 -11.13 9.57 -7.89
C ARG A 221 -10.65 10.36 -9.11
N PRO A 222 -9.52 11.11 -9.07
CA PRO A 222 -8.93 11.75 -10.24
C PRO A 222 -8.68 10.81 -11.42
N ILE A 223 -8.02 9.66 -11.17
CA ILE A 223 -7.69 8.71 -12.24
C ILE A 223 -8.98 8.14 -12.84
N MET A 224 -9.94 7.74 -12.01
CA MET A 224 -11.23 7.24 -12.48
C MET A 224 -12.00 8.29 -13.29
N GLY A 225 -12.02 9.55 -12.84
CA GLY A 225 -12.65 10.64 -13.58
C GLY A 225 -12.04 10.78 -14.97
N TRP A 226 -10.71 10.85 -15.04
CA TRP A 226 -9.96 10.95 -16.29
C TRP A 226 -10.20 9.76 -17.24
N LEU A 227 -10.30 8.54 -16.70
CA LEU A 227 -10.59 7.32 -17.46
C LEU A 227 -12.04 7.28 -17.97
N LYS A 228 -13.01 7.67 -17.14
CA LYS A 228 -14.44 7.69 -17.51
C LYS A 228 -14.71 8.70 -18.63
N GLU A 229 -14.10 9.88 -18.57
CA GLU A 229 -14.16 10.88 -19.66
C GLU A 229 -13.65 10.34 -21.00
N ARG A 230 -12.79 9.32 -20.97
CA ARG A 230 -12.22 8.65 -22.15
C ARG A 230 -12.95 7.37 -22.54
N GLY A 231 -14.07 7.06 -21.90
CA GLY A 231 -14.93 5.93 -22.26
C GLY A 231 -14.57 4.59 -21.61
N VAL A 232 -13.62 4.54 -20.67
CA VAL A 232 -13.26 3.30 -19.96
C VAL A 232 -14.46 2.73 -19.21
N VAL A 233 -14.70 1.43 -19.40
CA VAL A 233 -15.84 0.72 -18.83
C VAL A 233 -15.48 0.17 -17.45
N PHE A 234 -16.25 0.54 -16.44
CA PHE A 234 -16.12 0.02 -15.07
C PHE A 234 -17.29 -0.92 -14.76
N ARG A 235 -17.00 -2.11 -14.23
CA ARG A 235 -17.97 -3.13 -13.83
C ARG A 235 -17.76 -3.52 -12.37
N ALA A 236 -18.50 -2.87 -11.47
CA ALA A 236 -18.62 -3.26 -10.06
C ALA A 236 -19.45 -4.54 -9.90
N GLY A 237 -19.41 -5.14 -8.71
CA GLY A 237 -20.18 -6.34 -8.37
C GLY A 237 -19.87 -7.54 -9.28
N THR A 238 -18.69 -7.57 -9.89
CA THR A 238 -18.26 -8.56 -10.89
C THR A 238 -16.96 -9.24 -10.46
N GLU A 239 -17.07 -10.46 -9.95
CA GLU A 239 -15.92 -11.28 -9.57
C GLU A 239 -15.39 -12.04 -10.78
N VAL A 240 -14.14 -11.81 -11.19
CA VAL A 240 -13.45 -12.69 -12.14
C VAL A 240 -13.03 -13.96 -11.41
N THR A 241 -13.63 -15.09 -11.79
CA THR A 241 -13.46 -16.35 -11.08
C THR A 241 -12.33 -17.20 -11.66
N ASP A 242 -12.08 -17.14 -12.97
CA ASP A 242 -10.96 -17.82 -13.61
C ASP A 242 -10.58 -17.17 -14.95
N ILE A 243 -9.39 -17.47 -15.46
CA ILE A 243 -8.97 -17.13 -16.82
C ILE A 243 -8.42 -18.40 -17.47
N ASP A 244 -9.02 -18.82 -18.57
CA ASP A 244 -8.52 -19.96 -19.35
C ASP A 244 -7.26 -19.52 -20.11
N VAL A 245 -6.20 -20.34 -20.04
CA VAL A 245 -4.91 -20.06 -20.65
C VAL A 245 -4.48 -21.27 -21.48
N ALA A 246 -4.34 -21.09 -22.79
CA ALA A 246 -3.72 -22.06 -23.67
C ALA A 246 -2.20 -22.02 -23.49
N ILE A 247 -1.59 -23.18 -23.24
CA ILE A 247 -0.14 -23.32 -23.05
C ILE A 247 0.35 -24.38 -24.03
N ASP A 248 1.10 -23.97 -25.04
CA ASP A 248 1.70 -24.85 -26.05
C ASP A 248 3.11 -24.37 -26.41
N GLY A 249 4.07 -25.29 -26.51
CA GLY A 249 5.46 -24.96 -26.85
C GLY A 249 6.14 -23.92 -25.94
N GLY A 250 5.62 -23.68 -24.73
CA GLY A 250 6.08 -22.65 -23.80
C GLY A 250 5.42 -21.27 -23.97
N GLU A 251 4.66 -21.07 -25.05
CA GLU A 251 3.80 -19.91 -25.25
C GLU A 251 2.55 -19.98 -24.36
N LYS A 252 2.10 -18.83 -23.85
CA LYS A 252 0.94 -18.72 -22.96
C LYS A 252 -0.01 -17.63 -23.48
N VAL A 253 -1.24 -18.01 -23.77
CA VAL A 253 -2.27 -17.11 -24.31
C VAL A 253 -3.55 -17.25 -23.49
N ALA A 254 -4.01 -16.17 -22.87
CA ALA A 254 -5.32 -16.12 -22.25
C ALA A 254 -6.39 -16.16 -23.34
N THR A 255 -7.36 -17.07 -23.21
CA THR A 255 -8.38 -17.33 -24.24
C THR A 255 -9.81 -17.04 -23.79
N ARG A 256 -10.07 -17.03 -22.48
CA ARG A 256 -11.39 -16.73 -21.92
C ARG A 256 -11.32 -16.19 -20.50
N ILE A 257 -12.12 -15.18 -20.18
CA ILE A 257 -12.36 -14.71 -18.81
C ILE A 257 -13.69 -15.26 -18.32
N ARG A 258 -13.69 -15.91 -17.16
CA ARG A 258 -14.89 -16.37 -16.46
C ARG A 258 -15.19 -15.43 -15.31
N TYR A 259 -16.44 -15.01 -15.17
CA TYR A 259 -16.83 -14.09 -14.12
C TYR A 259 -18.20 -14.44 -13.52
N LEU A 260 -18.46 -13.92 -12.34
CA LEU A 260 -19.73 -13.98 -11.62
C LEU A 260 -20.20 -12.54 -11.40
N ALA A 261 -21.38 -12.20 -11.93
CA ALA A 261 -22.02 -10.91 -11.71
C ALA A 261 -23.49 -11.12 -11.31
N GLU A 262 -23.94 -10.49 -10.23
CA GLU A 262 -25.31 -10.64 -9.71
C GLU A 262 -25.72 -12.12 -9.49
N GLY A 263 -24.77 -12.97 -9.07
CA GLY A 263 -24.97 -14.40 -8.87
C GLY A 263 -25.11 -15.23 -10.15
N LYS A 264 -24.85 -14.65 -11.34
CA LYS A 264 -24.88 -15.32 -12.63
C LYS A 264 -23.48 -15.46 -13.21
N GLU A 265 -23.15 -16.68 -13.62
CA GLU A 265 -21.90 -16.95 -14.35
C GLU A 265 -21.96 -16.33 -15.75
N GLY A 266 -20.82 -15.80 -16.20
CA GLY A 266 -20.63 -15.26 -17.53
C GLY A 266 -19.21 -15.51 -18.03
N ASP A 267 -19.07 -15.49 -19.35
CA ASP A 267 -17.81 -15.73 -20.04
C ASP A 267 -17.53 -14.61 -21.06
N ILE A 268 -16.24 -14.29 -21.26
CA ILE A 268 -15.76 -13.41 -22.33
C ILE A 268 -14.67 -14.16 -23.09
N ASP A 269 -14.95 -14.50 -24.35
CA ASP A 269 -13.95 -15.02 -25.28
C ASP A 269 -12.96 -13.92 -25.67
N LEU A 270 -11.68 -14.25 -25.60
CA LEU A 270 -10.58 -13.33 -25.90
C LEU A 270 -10.06 -13.61 -27.31
N ALA A 271 -9.92 -12.55 -28.11
CA ALA A 271 -9.11 -12.60 -29.31
C ALA A 271 -7.61 -12.77 -28.94
N PRO A 272 -6.78 -13.33 -29.84
CA PRO A 272 -5.35 -13.54 -29.55
C PRO A 272 -4.59 -12.27 -29.16
N ASP A 273 -5.07 -11.10 -29.59
CA ASP A 273 -4.47 -9.80 -29.33
C ASP A 273 -5.11 -9.06 -28.15
N ASP A 274 -6.25 -9.52 -27.61
CA ASP A 274 -6.88 -8.93 -26.43
C ASP A 274 -5.99 -9.12 -25.19
N LEU A 275 -5.84 -8.07 -24.39
CA LEU A 275 -4.93 -8.05 -23.25
C LEU A 275 -5.67 -8.31 -21.93
N VAL A 276 -5.03 -9.04 -21.03
CA VAL A 276 -5.54 -9.33 -19.69
C VAL A 276 -4.51 -8.94 -18.64
N PHE A 277 -4.91 -8.10 -17.70
CA PHE A 277 -4.09 -7.65 -16.58
C PHE A 277 -4.73 -8.11 -15.27
N VAL A 278 -4.01 -8.92 -14.50
CA VAL A 278 -4.50 -9.51 -13.27
C VAL A 278 -3.81 -8.88 -12.07
N THR A 279 -4.56 -8.22 -11.21
CA THR A 279 -4.08 -7.91 -9.86
C THR A 279 -4.18 -9.18 -9.00
N ASN A 280 -3.08 -9.95 -8.90
CA ASN A 280 -3.07 -11.23 -8.19
C ASN A 280 -2.89 -11.06 -6.69
N GLY A 281 -3.80 -11.63 -5.90
CA GLY A 281 -3.82 -11.46 -4.45
C GLY A 281 -4.17 -10.02 -4.02
N SER A 282 -4.60 -9.86 -2.78
CA SER A 282 -4.90 -8.55 -2.22
C SER A 282 -4.66 -8.54 -0.72
N MET A 283 -3.87 -7.55 -0.28
CA MET A 283 -3.58 -7.33 1.14
C MET A 283 -4.82 -6.87 1.92
N THR A 284 -5.84 -6.35 1.22
CA THR A 284 -7.09 -5.88 1.83
C THR A 284 -8.29 -6.78 1.54
N ALA A 285 -8.06 -7.98 0.97
CA ALA A 285 -9.10 -8.99 0.87
C ALA A 285 -9.63 -9.37 2.26
N ASP A 286 -10.91 -9.71 2.33
CA ASP A 286 -11.57 -10.22 3.54
C ASP A 286 -11.48 -9.25 4.74
N THR A 287 -11.34 -7.93 4.46
CA THR A 287 -11.39 -6.92 5.53
C THR A 287 -12.80 -6.85 6.09
N THR A 288 -12.92 -6.92 7.41
CA THR A 288 -14.17 -6.64 8.10
C THR A 288 -14.06 -5.35 8.91
N TYR A 289 -15.20 -4.79 9.27
CA TYR A 289 -15.29 -3.55 10.02
C TYR A 289 -16.13 -3.78 11.27
N GLY A 290 -15.69 -3.22 12.39
CA GLY A 290 -16.48 -3.12 13.60
C GLY A 290 -17.16 -1.76 13.69
N SER A 291 -17.44 -1.33 14.90
CA SER A 291 -17.99 -0.01 15.19
C SER A 291 -17.52 0.48 16.55
N SER A 292 -17.98 1.66 16.97
CA SER A 292 -17.74 2.17 18.32
C SER A 292 -18.16 1.17 19.42
N THR A 293 -19.09 0.26 19.13
CA THR A 293 -19.67 -0.68 20.10
C THR A 293 -19.56 -2.15 19.71
N ALA A 294 -18.87 -2.48 18.61
CA ALA A 294 -18.66 -3.86 18.19
C ALA A 294 -17.23 -4.06 17.67
N ALA A 295 -16.58 -5.17 18.04
CA ALA A 295 -15.30 -5.56 17.48
C ALA A 295 -15.47 -6.04 16.02
N PRO A 296 -14.47 -5.83 15.15
CA PRO A 296 -14.48 -6.42 13.81
C PRO A 296 -14.30 -7.95 13.91
N ALA A 297 -15.00 -8.71 13.05
CA ALA A 297 -14.83 -10.16 13.00
C ALA A 297 -13.58 -10.54 12.18
N LEU A 298 -12.82 -11.57 12.57
CA LEU A 298 -11.77 -12.08 11.70
C LEU A 298 -12.37 -13.04 10.66
N ASP A 299 -12.37 -12.66 9.38
CA ASP A 299 -12.76 -13.57 8.29
C ASP A 299 -11.53 -14.40 7.85
N THR A 300 -11.56 -15.69 8.17
CA THR A 300 -10.51 -16.65 7.81
C THR A 300 -10.92 -17.61 6.70
N GLU A 301 -12.16 -17.51 6.20
CA GLU A 301 -12.73 -18.51 5.29
C GLU A 301 -12.22 -18.37 3.84
N LYS A 302 -11.26 -17.45 3.60
CA LYS A 302 -10.63 -17.17 2.30
C LYS A 302 -11.68 -16.89 1.23
N HIS A 303 -12.72 -16.15 1.60
CA HIS A 303 -13.80 -15.86 0.66
C HIS A 303 -13.35 -15.00 -0.51
N GLY A 304 -12.30 -14.20 -0.34
CA GLY A 304 -11.80 -13.24 -1.30
C GLY A 304 -11.49 -13.83 -2.68
N GLY A 305 -12.16 -13.30 -3.71
CA GLY A 305 -12.01 -13.74 -5.09
C GLY A 305 -10.58 -13.58 -5.61
N SER A 306 -9.83 -12.58 -5.12
CA SER A 306 -8.44 -12.34 -5.55
C SER A 306 -7.48 -13.52 -5.26
N TRP A 307 -7.57 -14.14 -4.08
CA TRP A 307 -6.72 -15.28 -3.70
C TRP A 307 -7.15 -16.55 -4.41
N LYS A 308 -8.47 -16.79 -4.54
CA LYS A 308 -9.02 -17.94 -5.28
C LYS A 308 -8.65 -17.89 -6.76
N LEU A 309 -8.78 -16.72 -7.40
CA LEU A 309 -8.36 -16.51 -8.78
C LEU A 309 -6.86 -16.82 -8.95
N TRP A 310 -6.02 -16.27 -8.07
CA TRP A 310 -4.58 -16.54 -8.17
C TRP A 310 -4.25 -18.03 -7.96
N GLN A 311 -4.92 -18.72 -7.03
CA GLN A 311 -4.75 -20.17 -6.85
C GLN A 311 -5.12 -20.96 -8.12
N ARG A 312 -6.22 -20.60 -8.78
CA ARG A 312 -6.64 -21.23 -10.05
C ARG A 312 -5.63 -20.99 -11.17
N LEU A 313 -5.09 -19.77 -11.28
CA LEU A 313 -4.03 -19.45 -12.25
C LEU A 313 -2.75 -20.23 -11.93
N ALA A 314 -2.27 -20.19 -10.69
CA ALA A 314 -1.06 -20.90 -10.24
C ALA A 314 -1.12 -22.41 -10.55
N ALA A 315 -2.30 -23.03 -10.53
CA ALA A 315 -2.49 -24.42 -10.89
C ALA A 315 -2.27 -24.72 -12.38
N LYS A 316 -2.37 -23.72 -13.27
CA LYS A 316 -2.21 -23.85 -14.72
C LYS A 316 -0.75 -23.83 -15.17
N SER A 317 0.12 -23.11 -14.44
CA SER A 317 1.54 -22.98 -14.78
C SER A 317 2.37 -22.56 -13.56
N PRO A 318 3.55 -23.15 -13.33
CA PRO A 318 4.46 -22.72 -12.26
C PRO A 318 4.95 -21.27 -12.45
N ASP A 319 4.95 -20.75 -13.68
CA ASP A 319 5.32 -19.35 -13.97
C ASP A 319 4.31 -18.34 -13.39
N PHE A 320 3.13 -18.80 -12.94
CA PHE A 320 2.09 -17.96 -12.36
C PHE A 320 2.21 -17.82 -10.83
N GLY A 321 3.30 -18.31 -10.25
CA GLY A 321 3.66 -18.14 -8.84
C GLY A 321 2.95 -19.10 -7.89
N ARG A 322 3.09 -18.85 -6.59
CA ARG A 322 2.60 -19.72 -5.50
C ARG A 322 1.91 -18.87 -4.42
N PRO A 323 0.59 -18.62 -4.52
CA PRO A 323 -0.15 -17.79 -3.56
C PRO A 323 -0.08 -18.29 -2.13
N ALA A 324 0.11 -19.60 -1.93
CA ALA A 324 0.17 -20.22 -0.60
C ALA A 324 1.28 -19.63 0.30
N ALA A 325 2.35 -19.06 -0.27
CA ALA A 325 3.39 -18.37 0.49
C ALA A 325 2.90 -17.09 1.20
N PHE A 326 1.76 -16.53 0.76
CA PHE A 326 1.27 -15.22 1.20
C PHE A 326 -0.08 -15.29 1.92
N CYS A 327 -0.95 -16.25 1.59
CA CYS A 327 -2.35 -16.27 2.07
C CYS A 327 -2.72 -17.46 2.98
N THR A 328 -1.75 -18.11 3.62
CA THR A 328 -2.01 -19.30 4.46
C THR A 328 -1.83 -19.09 5.95
N ASP A 329 -1.09 -18.07 6.38
CA ASP A 329 -0.75 -17.83 7.80
C ASP A 329 -1.28 -16.46 8.27
N ILE A 330 -2.61 -16.37 8.44
CA ILE A 330 -3.31 -15.12 8.81
C ILE A 330 -2.80 -14.55 10.15
N GLU A 331 -2.41 -15.42 11.08
CA GLU A 331 -1.87 -15.00 12.39
C GLU A 331 -0.59 -14.16 12.25
N LYS A 332 0.16 -14.33 11.15
CA LYS A 332 1.38 -13.57 10.84
C LYS A 332 1.17 -12.41 9.88
N THR A 333 -0.01 -12.31 9.26
CA THR A 333 -0.28 -11.31 8.23
C THR A 333 -1.34 -10.28 8.60
N LYS A 334 -2.05 -10.48 9.71
CA LYS A 334 -3.13 -9.60 10.17
C LYS A 334 -2.62 -8.50 11.09
N TRP A 335 -3.21 -7.32 10.94
CA TRP A 335 -3.21 -6.28 11.96
C TRP A 335 -4.49 -5.47 11.84
N GLU A 336 -4.75 -4.62 12.84
CA GLU A 336 -6.00 -3.89 12.96
C GLU A 336 -5.77 -2.38 12.93
N SER A 337 -6.57 -1.69 12.12
CA SER A 337 -6.57 -0.23 12.05
C SER A 337 -7.82 0.36 12.69
N ILE A 338 -7.78 1.65 13.01
CA ILE A 338 -8.95 2.44 13.40
C ILE A 338 -8.99 3.73 12.60
N THR A 339 -10.20 4.14 12.23
CA THR A 339 -10.48 5.51 11.79
C THR A 339 -11.41 6.16 12.81
N VAL A 340 -11.07 7.36 13.26
CA VAL A 340 -11.87 8.10 14.24
C VAL A 340 -12.38 9.37 13.60
N THR A 341 -13.70 9.49 13.54
CA THR A 341 -14.42 10.71 13.15
C THR A 341 -14.86 11.42 14.40
N ALA A 342 -14.30 12.60 14.67
CA ALA A 342 -14.62 13.41 15.84
C ALA A 342 -15.42 14.66 15.44
N HIS A 343 -16.37 15.05 16.27
CA HIS A 343 -17.22 16.24 16.09
C HIS A 343 -16.74 17.47 16.89
N ASP A 344 -15.53 17.38 17.44
CA ASP A 344 -14.82 18.46 18.13
C ASP A 344 -13.29 18.26 17.98
N SER A 345 -12.50 19.29 18.30
CA SER A 345 -11.04 19.29 18.12
C SER A 345 -10.25 18.75 19.30
N THR A 346 -10.87 18.35 20.42
CA THR A 346 -10.16 18.10 21.69
C THR A 346 -9.00 17.11 21.54
N PHE A 347 -9.17 16.00 20.82
CA PHE A 347 -8.08 15.04 20.60
C PHE A 347 -6.92 15.63 19.78
N PHE A 348 -7.24 16.41 18.74
CA PHE A 348 -6.25 17.11 17.93
C PHE A 348 -5.48 18.12 18.79
N ASP A 349 -6.19 18.97 19.52
CA ASP A 349 -5.57 20.01 20.37
C ASP A 349 -4.61 19.40 21.40
N LEU A 350 -5.00 18.27 22.02
CA LEU A 350 -4.15 17.56 22.97
C LEU A 350 -2.92 16.93 22.31
N LEU A 351 -3.08 16.27 21.16
CA LEU A 351 -1.98 15.57 20.49
C LEU A 351 -1.02 16.53 19.78
N GLU A 352 -1.51 17.66 19.25
CA GLU A 352 -0.67 18.76 18.75
C GLU A 352 0.12 19.40 19.90
N ALA A 353 -0.51 19.66 21.05
CA ALA A 353 0.18 20.17 22.23
C ALA A 353 1.22 19.19 22.78
N PHE A 354 0.91 17.89 22.79
CA PHE A 354 1.83 16.84 23.21
C PHE A 354 3.01 16.69 22.26
N SER A 355 2.76 16.62 20.96
CA SER A 355 3.79 16.37 19.94
C SER A 355 4.58 17.61 19.54
N GLY A 356 4.01 18.80 19.71
CA GLY A 356 4.56 20.06 19.20
C GLY A 356 4.48 20.20 17.68
N SER A 357 3.68 19.38 17.00
CA SER A 357 3.47 19.41 15.56
C SER A 357 2.00 19.60 15.22
N GLU A 358 1.72 20.57 14.36
CA GLU A 358 0.40 20.79 13.75
C GLU A 358 -0.02 19.56 12.94
N ALA A 359 -1.33 19.28 12.90
CA ALA A 359 -1.91 18.23 12.10
C ALA A 359 -1.47 18.31 10.64
N GLY A 360 -1.00 17.18 10.09
CA GLY A 360 -0.45 17.10 8.74
C GLY A 360 1.03 17.44 8.62
N LYS A 361 1.64 18.14 9.59
CA LYS A 361 3.10 18.38 9.63
C LYS A 361 3.84 17.36 10.48
N GLY A 362 3.12 16.67 11.39
CA GLY A 362 3.60 15.53 12.14
C GLY A 362 3.25 14.18 11.49
N GLY A 363 3.92 13.15 11.98
CA GLY A 363 3.88 11.78 11.48
C GLY A 363 3.22 10.78 12.38
N LEU A 364 3.77 9.57 12.30
CA LEU A 364 3.34 8.43 13.09
C LEU A 364 3.87 8.59 14.52
N VAL A 365 2.96 8.64 15.48
CA VAL A 365 3.28 8.64 16.92
C VAL A 365 3.11 7.22 17.42
N THR A 366 4.22 6.50 17.61
CA THR A 366 4.22 5.10 18.04
C THR A 366 4.44 5.00 19.55
N ILE A 367 3.52 4.32 20.23
CA ILE A 367 3.63 4.02 21.66
C ILE A 367 4.37 2.68 21.80
N LYS A 368 5.70 2.74 21.94
CA LYS A 368 6.56 1.56 21.77
C LYS A 368 6.48 0.54 22.91
N ASP A 369 5.93 0.92 24.05
CA ASP A 369 5.65 0.07 25.21
C ASP A 369 4.17 -0.36 25.32
N SER A 370 3.37 -0.07 24.29
CA SER A 370 2.05 -0.67 24.13
C SER A 370 2.18 -2.14 23.75
N ASN A 371 1.44 -3.02 24.41
CA ASN A 371 1.37 -4.43 24.08
C ASN A 371 0.84 -4.69 22.66
N TRP A 372 0.00 -3.79 22.14
CA TRP A 372 -0.54 -3.83 20.78
C TRP A 372 0.41 -3.19 19.75
N LEU A 373 1.49 -2.53 20.21
CA LEU A 373 2.36 -1.64 19.43
C LEU A 373 1.54 -0.60 18.66
N LEU A 374 0.77 0.19 19.42
CA LEU A 374 -0.12 1.23 18.90
C LEU A 374 0.64 2.36 18.22
N THR A 375 0.09 2.83 17.11
CA THR A 375 0.54 4.03 16.39
C THR A 375 -0.66 4.87 15.98
N VAL A 376 -0.58 6.18 16.17
CA VAL A 376 -1.61 7.15 15.75
C VAL A 376 -1.01 8.22 14.84
N VAL A 377 -1.86 8.86 14.03
CA VAL A 377 -1.44 9.93 13.13
C VAL A 377 -2.53 10.99 12.96
N LEU A 378 -2.12 12.26 13.06
CA LEU A 378 -2.94 13.39 12.66
C LEU A 378 -2.62 13.75 11.21
N ASN A 379 -3.56 13.47 10.32
CA ASN A 379 -3.50 13.98 8.95
C ASN A 379 -3.94 15.45 8.91
N HIS A 380 -3.50 16.16 7.87
CA HIS A 380 -4.05 17.48 7.54
C HIS A 380 -5.57 17.42 7.41
N GLN A 381 -6.25 18.48 7.83
CA GLN A 381 -7.70 18.59 7.80
C GLN A 381 -8.14 19.68 6.81
N PRO A 382 -9.12 19.41 5.93
CA PRO A 382 -9.88 18.16 5.84
C PRO A 382 -9.05 17.00 5.25
N HIS A 383 -9.26 15.78 5.74
CA HIS A 383 -8.61 14.58 5.21
C HIS A 383 -9.43 13.90 4.11
N TYR A 384 -10.76 14.07 4.15
CA TYR A 384 -11.67 13.68 3.08
C TYR A 384 -12.08 14.92 2.29
N TYR A 385 -12.13 14.83 0.95
CA TYR A 385 -12.36 16.00 0.09
C TYR A 385 -13.65 16.77 0.46
N GLU A 386 -14.68 16.02 0.84
CA GLU A 386 -16.01 16.55 1.19
C GLU A 386 -16.26 16.58 2.71
N GLN A 387 -15.20 16.48 3.52
CA GLN A 387 -15.31 16.56 4.98
C GLN A 387 -15.85 17.93 5.42
N PRO A 388 -16.94 17.99 6.20
CA PRO A 388 -17.51 19.26 6.62
C PRO A 388 -16.64 19.93 7.69
N LYS A 389 -16.76 21.26 7.78
CA LYS A 389 -16.16 22.04 8.88
C LYS A 389 -16.67 21.53 10.24
N GLY A 390 -15.80 21.52 11.24
CA GLY A 390 -16.13 21.05 12.58
C GLY A 390 -16.17 19.51 12.72
N THR A 391 -15.84 18.78 11.66
CA THR A 391 -15.53 17.35 11.73
C THR A 391 -14.04 17.15 11.54
N TRP A 392 -13.46 16.26 12.32
CA TRP A 392 -12.05 15.93 12.35
C TRP A 392 -11.88 14.44 12.12
N VAL A 393 -10.88 14.04 11.33
CA VAL A 393 -10.62 12.61 11.07
C VAL A 393 -9.15 12.28 11.29
N TRP A 394 -8.89 11.31 12.16
CA TRP A 394 -7.56 10.78 12.39
C TRP A 394 -7.54 9.26 12.31
N TRP A 395 -6.35 8.70 12.16
CA TRP A 395 -6.15 7.28 11.92
C TRP A 395 -5.13 6.71 12.90
N GLY A 396 -5.26 5.43 13.20
CA GLY A 396 -4.31 4.70 14.01
C GLY A 396 -4.38 3.20 13.73
N TYR A 397 -3.46 2.45 14.30
CA TYR A 397 -3.41 1.01 14.17
C TYR A 397 -2.56 0.35 15.26
N GLY A 398 -2.70 -0.96 15.42
CA GLY A 398 -1.86 -1.79 16.26
C GLY A 398 -1.38 -3.02 15.50
N LEU A 399 -0.08 -3.31 15.59
CA LEU A 399 0.57 -4.42 14.91
C LEU A 399 0.30 -5.78 15.56
N PHE A 400 0.01 -5.79 16.87
CA PHE A 400 -0.18 -7.03 17.63
C PHE A 400 -1.61 -7.18 18.15
N PRO A 401 -2.60 -7.42 17.27
CA PRO A 401 -3.99 -7.37 17.68
C PRO A 401 -4.40 -8.48 18.65
N ASP A 402 -3.64 -9.58 18.74
CA ASP A 402 -3.94 -10.70 19.64
C ASP A 402 -3.28 -10.60 21.02
N LYS A 403 -2.56 -9.51 21.30
CA LYS A 403 -2.00 -9.25 22.63
C LYS A 403 -3.04 -8.59 23.52
N VAL A 404 -3.01 -8.89 24.81
CA VAL A 404 -3.87 -8.21 25.80
C VAL A 404 -3.36 -6.77 26.00
N GLY A 405 -4.26 -5.80 26.02
CA GLY A 405 -3.93 -4.39 26.22
C GLY A 405 -3.29 -4.10 27.57
N ASN A 406 -2.64 -2.94 27.69
CA ASN A 406 -2.01 -2.51 28.94
C ASN A 406 -3.05 -2.03 29.95
N PHE A 407 -4.11 -1.38 29.49
CA PHE A 407 -5.18 -0.86 30.34
C PHE A 407 -6.50 -1.60 30.09
N VAL A 408 -6.89 -1.76 28.83
CA VAL A 408 -8.03 -2.59 28.43
C VAL A 408 -7.57 -4.05 28.43
N GLN A 409 -8.01 -4.83 29.42
CA GLN A 409 -7.62 -6.22 29.66
C GLN A 409 -8.26 -7.21 28.67
N LYS A 410 -8.22 -6.90 27.37
CA LYS A 410 -8.69 -7.73 26.26
C LYS A 410 -7.68 -7.71 25.13
N LYS A 411 -7.77 -8.68 24.22
CA LYS A 411 -7.06 -8.58 22.94
C LYS A 411 -7.60 -7.41 22.14
N MET A 412 -6.76 -6.71 21.38
CA MET A 412 -7.24 -5.62 20.50
C MET A 412 -8.31 -6.13 19.54
N SER A 413 -8.13 -7.34 18.97
CA SER A 413 -9.06 -8.01 18.06
C SER A 413 -10.43 -8.31 18.68
N GLU A 414 -10.56 -8.24 20.00
CA GLU A 414 -11.80 -8.44 20.76
C GLU A 414 -12.37 -7.11 21.30
N CYS A 415 -11.73 -5.98 20.96
CA CYS A 415 -12.12 -4.65 21.40
C CYS A 415 -13.09 -3.98 20.42
N THR A 416 -14.09 -3.30 20.98
CA THR A 416 -14.89 -2.33 20.26
C THR A 416 -14.05 -1.08 19.96
N GLY A 417 -14.48 -0.25 19.02
CA GLY A 417 -13.80 1.02 18.73
C GLY A 417 -13.63 1.91 19.97
N ARG A 418 -14.61 1.95 20.89
CA ARG A 418 -14.51 2.72 22.13
C ARG A 418 -13.42 2.23 23.08
N GLU A 419 -13.20 0.93 23.15
CA GLU A 419 -12.17 0.34 24.01
C GLU A 419 -10.78 0.54 23.41
N ILE A 420 -10.64 0.46 22.08
CA ILE A 420 -9.35 0.80 21.43
C ILE A 420 -9.02 2.28 21.67
N LEU A 421 -10.01 3.17 21.53
CA LEU A 421 -9.83 4.60 21.83
C LEU A 421 -9.44 4.84 23.30
N GLU A 422 -10.06 4.12 24.24
CA GLU A 422 -9.71 4.19 25.67
C GLU A 422 -8.25 3.80 25.93
N GLU A 423 -7.77 2.69 25.36
CA GLU A 423 -6.37 2.25 25.47
C GLU A 423 -5.41 3.35 24.96
N ILE A 424 -5.69 3.92 23.78
CA ILE A 424 -4.88 5.01 23.19
C ILE A 424 -4.82 6.23 24.11
N LEU A 425 -5.97 6.68 24.61
CA LEU A 425 -6.05 7.87 25.46
C LEU A 425 -5.32 7.68 26.79
N LEU A 426 -5.30 6.46 27.34
CA LEU A 426 -4.58 6.14 28.57
C LEU A 426 -3.06 6.14 28.38
N HIS A 427 -2.57 5.58 27.26
CA HIS A 427 -1.15 5.65 26.89
C HIS A 427 -0.66 7.09 26.71
N LEU A 428 -1.47 7.94 26.07
CA LEU A 428 -1.17 9.35 25.83
C LEU A 428 -1.41 10.25 27.06
N ARG A 429 -1.86 9.70 28.20
CA ARG A 429 -2.19 10.45 29.43
C ARG A 429 -3.32 11.47 29.26
N PHE A 430 -4.27 11.22 28.36
CA PHE A 430 -5.41 12.08 28.08
C PHE A 430 -6.69 11.67 28.86
N ALA A 431 -6.52 11.01 30.00
CA ALA A 431 -7.63 10.46 30.78
C ALA A 431 -8.67 11.51 31.22
N GLU A 432 -8.23 12.74 31.52
CA GLU A 432 -9.12 13.82 31.96
C GLU A 432 -10.17 14.24 30.91
N LYS A 433 -9.88 14.03 29.62
CA LYS A 433 -10.78 14.37 28.51
C LYS A 433 -11.44 13.15 27.88
N MET A 434 -11.20 11.96 28.43
CA MET A 434 -11.58 10.70 27.81
C MET A 434 -13.09 10.57 27.57
N GLU A 435 -13.91 10.87 28.57
CA GLU A 435 -15.38 10.78 28.44
C GLU A 435 -15.87 11.67 27.31
N HIS A 436 -15.40 12.93 27.28
CA HIS A 436 -15.75 13.87 26.22
C HIS A 436 -15.34 13.37 24.84
N ILE A 437 -14.08 12.97 24.65
CA ILE A 437 -13.58 12.46 23.37
C ILE A 437 -14.36 11.22 22.92
N ARG A 438 -14.73 10.33 23.85
CA ARG A 438 -15.53 9.13 23.54
C ARG A 438 -16.95 9.46 23.09
N ASP A 439 -17.56 10.48 23.68
CA ASP A 439 -18.94 10.88 23.38
C ASP A 439 -19.06 11.66 22.06
N THR A 440 -17.99 12.36 21.67
CA THR A 440 -17.95 13.15 20.43
C THR A 440 -17.29 12.42 19.26
N SER A 441 -16.87 11.16 19.44
CA SER A 441 -16.18 10.37 18.42
C SER A 441 -16.95 9.14 17.97
N ILE A 442 -16.91 8.90 16.66
CA ILE A 442 -17.27 7.64 16.02
C ILE A 442 -15.97 6.91 15.66
N VAL A 443 -15.82 5.67 16.11
CA VAL A 443 -14.60 4.88 15.93
C VAL A 443 -14.93 3.64 15.11
N ILE A 444 -14.30 3.52 13.94
CA ILE A 444 -14.48 2.37 13.05
C ILE A 444 -13.17 1.58 13.02
N PRO A 445 -13.08 0.44 13.74
CA PRO A 445 -11.99 -0.50 13.58
C PRO A 445 -12.15 -1.33 12.30
N ALA A 446 -11.02 -1.70 11.69
CA ALA A 446 -10.97 -2.57 10.53
C ALA A 446 -9.91 -3.67 10.72
N MET A 447 -10.36 -4.93 10.75
CA MET A 447 -9.52 -6.12 10.83
C MET A 447 -9.18 -6.60 9.42
N MET A 448 -7.89 -6.69 9.11
CA MET A 448 -7.41 -7.04 7.77
C MET A 448 -6.56 -8.31 7.84
N PRO A 449 -7.04 -9.46 7.35
CA PRO A 449 -6.34 -10.74 7.52
C PRO A 449 -4.98 -10.84 6.79
N TYR A 450 -4.80 -10.13 5.68
CA TYR A 450 -3.66 -10.30 4.77
C TYR A 450 -2.82 -9.03 4.59
N ILE A 451 -2.97 -8.04 5.47
CA ILE A 451 -2.45 -6.69 5.24
C ILE A 451 -0.91 -6.61 5.16
N THR A 452 -0.19 -7.55 5.77
CA THR A 452 1.27 -7.70 5.60
C THR A 452 1.68 -8.93 4.80
N SER A 453 0.74 -9.60 4.12
CA SER A 453 1.01 -10.85 3.39
C SER A 453 2.12 -10.75 2.36
N GLN A 454 2.30 -9.60 1.70
CA GLN A 454 3.39 -9.36 0.74
C GLN A 454 4.80 -9.43 1.35
N PHE A 455 4.93 -9.35 2.68
CA PHE A 455 6.20 -9.47 3.39
C PHE A 455 6.52 -10.88 3.87
N MET A 456 5.63 -11.85 3.66
CA MET A 456 5.86 -13.22 4.10
C MET A 456 7.12 -13.81 3.44
N PRO A 457 7.90 -14.64 4.15
CA PRO A 457 9.04 -15.33 3.59
C PRO A 457 8.66 -16.09 2.31
N ARG A 458 9.47 -15.90 1.27
CA ARG A 458 9.15 -16.37 -0.09
C ARG A 458 10.41 -16.77 -0.83
N THR A 459 10.26 -17.68 -1.78
CA THR A 459 11.28 -18.05 -2.77
C THR A 459 11.25 -17.10 -3.97
N GLY A 460 12.29 -17.13 -4.81
CA GLY A 460 12.36 -16.34 -6.04
C GLY A 460 11.32 -16.69 -7.12
N THR A 461 10.52 -17.74 -6.92
CA THR A 461 9.49 -18.20 -7.86
C THR A 461 8.06 -18.06 -7.30
N ASP A 462 7.89 -17.57 -6.07
CA ASP A 462 6.57 -17.48 -5.45
C ASP A 462 5.70 -16.36 -6.03
N ARG A 463 6.32 -15.34 -6.61
CA ARG A 463 5.66 -14.27 -7.35
C ARG A 463 5.83 -14.51 -8.86
N PRO A 464 4.77 -14.42 -9.69
CA PRO A 464 4.95 -14.39 -11.13
C PRO A 464 5.69 -13.13 -11.56
N LYS A 465 6.48 -13.20 -12.63
CA LYS A 465 6.96 -11.99 -13.31
C LYS A 465 5.78 -11.16 -13.82
N VAL A 466 5.96 -9.85 -13.95
CA VAL A 466 4.91 -8.95 -14.47
C VAL A 466 4.36 -9.45 -15.81
N VAL A 467 5.25 -9.78 -16.74
CA VAL A 467 4.92 -10.52 -17.95
C VAL A 467 5.62 -11.88 -17.86
N PRO A 468 4.89 -12.97 -17.57
CA PRO A 468 5.47 -14.31 -17.49
C PRO A 468 6.17 -14.70 -18.79
N ALA A 469 7.19 -15.56 -18.69
CA ALA A 469 7.91 -16.05 -19.86
C ALA A 469 6.94 -16.72 -20.84
N GLY A 470 7.04 -16.36 -22.13
CA GLY A 470 6.15 -16.88 -23.18
C GLY A 470 4.72 -16.31 -23.17
N SER A 471 4.38 -15.41 -22.24
CA SER A 471 3.06 -14.75 -22.25
C SER A 471 2.92 -13.82 -23.44
N ARG A 472 1.81 -13.97 -24.18
CA ARG A 472 1.46 -13.09 -25.30
C ARG A 472 0.56 -11.94 -24.91
N ASN A 473 -0.40 -12.20 -24.03
CA ASN A 473 -1.46 -11.24 -23.73
C ASN A 473 -1.89 -11.20 -22.26
N LEU A 474 -1.19 -11.91 -21.36
CA LEU A 474 -1.50 -11.96 -19.93
C LEU A 474 -0.36 -11.33 -19.11
N ALA A 475 -0.70 -10.39 -18.23
CA ALA A 475 0.22 -9.80 -17.26
C ALA A 475 -0.32 -9.85 -15.83
N PHE A 476 0.60 -9.95 -14.87
CA PHE A 476 0.35 -9.85 -13.44
C PHE A 476 0.83 -8.49 -12.93
N ILE A 477 0.00 -7.78 -12.18
CA ILE A 477 0.28 -6.43 -11.70
C ILE A 477 -0.05 -6.31 -10.20
N GLY A 478 0.52 -5.32 -9.53
CA GLY A 478 0.31 -5.08 -8.10
C GLY A 478 1.39 -5.69 -7.21
N GLN A 479 1.06 -5.91 -5.94
CA GLN A 479 2.05 -6.16 -4.88
C GLN A 479 2.63 -7.58 -4.85
N PHE A 480 2.04 -8.51 -5.59
CA PHE A 480 2.42 -9.92 -5.56
C PHE A 480 3.01 -10.41 -6.89
N THR A 481 3.46 -9.50 -7.75
CA THR A 481 4.29 -9.81 -8.92
C THR A 481 5.76 -9.53 -8.62
N GLU A 482 6.68 -10.15 -9.34
CA GLU A 482 8.13 -9.99 -9.16
C GLU A 482 8.65 -8.82 -10.02
N ILE A 483 9.18 -7.81 -9.35
CA ILE A 483 9.99 -6.74 -9.93
C ILE A 483 11.33 -6.74 -9.18
N PRO A 484 12.46 -6.95 -9.88
CA PRO A 484 13.78 -6.91 -9.25
C PRO A 484 14.07 -5.55 -8.63
N ASP A 485 14.81 -5.55 -7.52
CA ASP A 485 15.29 -4.39 -6.76
C ASP A 485 14.21 -3.47 -6.12
N ASP A 486 12.95 -3.53 -6.56
CA ASP A 486 11.87 -2.71 -6.02
C ASP A 486 11.17 -3.36 -4.81
N VAL A 487 10.46 -2.54 -4.04
CA VAL A 487 9.83 -2.90 -2.76
C VAL A 487 8.31 -2.91 -2.84
N VAL A 488 7.71 -4.00 -2.36
CA VAL A 488 6.25 -4.12 -2.22
C VAL A 488 5.72 -3.18 -1.14
N PHE A 489 4.40 -3.20 -0.87
CA PHE A 489 3.69 -2.31 0.05
C PHE A 489 3.86 -0.80 -0.27
N THR A 490 4.20 -0.47 -1.52
CA THR A 490 4.27 0.91 -2.01
C THR A 490 3.34 1.12 -3.19
N VAL A 491 2.78 2.33 -3.31
CA VAL A 491 1.99 2.70 -4.51
C VAL A 491 2.86 2.61 -5.77
N GLU A 492 4.14 3.00 -5.64
CA GLU A 492 5.15 2.92 -6.70
C GLU A 492 5.26 1.54 -7.32
N TYR A 493 5.32 0.48 -6.53
CA TYR A 493 5.44 -0.89 -7.05
C TYR A 493 4.25 -1.27 -7.93
N SER A 494 3.03 -0.94 -7.51
CA SER A 494 1.82 -1.16 -8.29
C SER A 494 1.85 -0.39 -9.62
N VAL A 495 2.21 0.90 -9.60
CA VAL A 495 2.25 1.72 -10.83
C VAL A 495 3.40 1.28 -11.75
N ARG A 496 4.53 0.85 -11.20
CA ARG A 496 5.66 0.29 -11.95
C ARG A 496 5.28 -1.02 -12.63
N SER A 497 4.59 -1.92 -11.93
CA SER A 497 4.10 -3.17 -12.51
C SER A 497 3.16 -2.89 -13.70
N ALA A 498 2.31 -1.88 -13.59
CA ALA A 498 1.44 -1.44 -14.68
C ALA A 498 2.22 -0.91 -15.89
N GLN A 499 3.23 -0.04 -15.67
CA GLN A 499 4.10 0.43 -16.77
C GLN A 499 4.82 -0.74 -17.46
N ILE A 500 5.42 -1.66 -16.69
CA ILE A 500 6.11 -2.84 -17.24
C ILE A 500 5.14 -3.69 -18.07
N ALA A 501 3.95 -3.96 -17.54
CA ALA A 501 2.95 -4.77 -18.22
C ALA A 501 2.47 -4.15 -19.53
N VAL A 502 2.05 -2.88 -19.50
CA VAL A 502 1.52 -2.19 -20.68
C VAL A 502 2.59 -2.00 -21.73
N PHE A 503 3.77 -1.50 -21.35
CA PHE A 503 4.83 -1.23 -22.33
C PHE A 503 5.37 -2.54 -22.92
N GLY A 504 5.47 -3.60 -22.11
CA GLY A 504 5.92 -4.92 -22.53
C GLY A 504 4.95 -5.61 -23.47
N LEU A 505 3.66 -5.71 -23.12
CA LEU A 505 2.67 -6.41 -23.94
C LEU A 505 2.33 -5.68 -25.25
N LEU A 506 2.39 -4.34 -25.25
CA LEU A 506 2.19 -3.56 -26.48
C LEU A 506 3.47 -3.40 -27.31
N GLY A 507 4.64 -3.80 -26.79
CA GLY A 507 5.92 -3.61 -27.46
C GLY A 507 6.25 -2.14 -27.73
N LEU A 508 5.89 -1.24 -26.81
CA LEU A 508 6.13 0.19 -26.98
C LEU A 508 7.63 0.49 -26.89
N ASP A 509 8.13 1.38 -27.75
CA ASP A 509 9.49 1.95 -27.63
C ASP A 509 9.55 3.05 -26.55
N ARG A 510 9.02 2.72 -25.36
CA ARG A 510 8.99 3.58 -24.18
C ARG A 510 9.61 2.84 -23.01
N LYS A 511 10.56 3.49 -22.34
CA LYS A 511 11.18 2.94 -21.14
C LYS A 511 10.29 3.17 -19.93
N VAL A 512 10.22 2.17 -19.05
CA VAL A 512 9.65 2.30 -17.70
C VAL A 512 10.42 3.39 -16.96
N SER A 513 9.71 4.20 -16.18
CA SER A 513 10.30 5.31 -15.43
C SER A 513 11.45 4.79 -14.56
N PRO A 514 12.60 5.50 -14.52
CA PRO A 514 13.82 4.94 -13.94
C PRO A 514 13.65 4.65 -12.46
N PHE A 515 14.25 3.56 -12.03
CA PHE A 515 14.36 3.20 -10.62
C PHE A 515 15.58 3.89 -10.00
N TYR A 516 15.39 4.68 -8.94
CA TYR A 516 16.50 5.39 -8.30
C TYR A 516 17.27 4.46 -7.35
N LYS A 517 18.58 4.34 -7.57
CA LYS A 517 19.49 3.51 -6.77
C LYS A 517 20.40 4.36 -5.90
N GLY A 518 19.85 4.95 -4.84
CA GLY A 518 20.58 5.83 -3.91
C GLY A 518 21.81 5.17 -3.28
N GLN A 519 21.78 3.85 -3.09
CA GLN A 519 22.90 3.06 -2.57
C GLN A 519 24.16 3.04 -3.46
N HIS A 520 24.09 3.55 -4.69
CA HIS A 520 25.25 3.70 -5.56
C HIS A 520 25.89 5.11 -5.51
N ASP A 521 25.29 6.05 -4.76
CA ASP A 521 25.86 7.39 -4.56
C ASP A 521 26.72 7.43 -3.28
N PRO A 522 28.04 7.65 -3.37
CA PRO A 522 28.91 7.70 -2.19
C PRO A 522 28.50 8.74 -1.15
N ARG A 523 27.83 9.83 -1.56
CA ARG A 523 27.38 10.89 -0.64
C ARG A 523 26.24 10.39 0.23
N ILE A 524 25.27 9.70 -0.38
CA ILE A 524 24.16 9.06 0.32
C ILE A 524 24.66 8.00 1.29
N LEU A 525 25.60 7.14 0.85
CA LEU A 525 26.19 6.14 1.72
C LEU A 525 26.92 6.75 2.92
N PHE A 526 27.63 7.86 2.71
CA PHE A 526 28.32 8.57 3.79
C PHE A 526 27.34 9.17 4.80
N ASP A 527 26.24 9.79 4.35
CA ASP A 527 25.25 10.35 5.25
C ASP A 527 24.44 9.26 5.98
N ALA A 528 24.16 8.14 5.32
CA ALA A 528 23.58 6.96 5.98
C ALA A 528 24.52 6.41 7.07
N LEU A 529 25.83 6.32 6.80
CA LEU A 529 26.82 5.87 7.77
C LEU A 529 26.90 6.80 8.99
N LYS A 530 26.83 8.12 8.80
CA LYS A 530 26.77 9.08 9.91
C LYS A 530 25.55 8.83 10.79
N MET A 531 24.38 8.64 10.18
CA MET A 531 23.15 8.37 10.95
C MET A 531 23.24 7.05 11.72
N LEU A 532 23.82 5.99 11.12
CA LEU A 532 24.05 4.72 11.81
C LEU A 532 24.92 4.85 13.08
N HIS A 533 25.82 5.84 13.12
CA HIS A 533 26.76 6.08 14.21
C HIS A 533 26.41 7.30 15.06
N ARG A 534 25.23 7.90 14.86
CA ARG A 534 24.78 9.07 15.63
C ARG A 534 24.48 8.63 17.07
N GLY A 535 25.22 9.22 18.00
CA GLY A 535 25.18 8.92 19.45
C GLY A 535 24.42 9.95 20.25
#